data_AF-A0A7X9PLA6-F1
#
_entry.id   AF-A0A7X9PLA6-F1
#
_cell.length_a   1.000
_cell.length_b   1.000
_cell.length_c   1.000
_cell.angle_alpha   90.00
_cell.angle_beta   90.00
_cell.angle_gamma   90.00
#
_symmetry.space_group_name_H-M   'P 1'
#
loop_
_entity.id
_entity.type
_entity.pdbx_description
1 polymer ?
#
loop_
_entity_poly.entity_id
_entity_poly.type
_entity_poly.pdbx_seq_one_letter_code
_entity_poly.pdbx_strand_id
1 'polypeptide(L)'
;YFAQHLLDYELSSNNGNWQWAASTGCDAVPYFRIFNPNTQLEKFDKNADYVKKWIPDFNPTNYFQPIIKHEQARKRTLEVYKKLRLPN
;
A
#
# COMPACT_ATOMS: atom_id res chain seq x y z
N TYR A 1 -1.13 14.69 1.95
CA TYR A 1 -0.16 14.25 2.96
C TYR A 1 1.27 14.28 2.43
N PHE A 2 1.63 13.47 1.41
CA PHE A 2 3.01 13.40 0.88
C PHE A 2 3.58 14.77 0.49
N ALA A 3 2.82 15.59 -0.24
CA ALA A 3 3.23 16.94 -0.65
C ALA A 3 3.63 17.89 0.49
N GLN A 4 3.21 17.62 1.73
CA GLN A 4 3.54 18.44 2.90
C GLN A 4 4.78 17.94 3.66
N HIS A 5 5.22 16.71 3.41
CA HIS A 5 6.23 16.02 4.23
C HIS A 5 7.45 15.55 3.45
N LEU A 6 7.33 15.39 2.14
CA LEU A 6 8.43 15.00 1.28
C LEU A 6 9.36 16.20 1.02
N LEU A 7 10.63 16.06 1.38
CA LEU A 7 11.67 17.05 1.06
C LEU A 7 11.91 17.16 -0.45
N ASP A 8 11.63 16.08 -1.18
CA ASP A 8 11.78 15.92 -2.63
C ASP A 8 10.44 16.01 -3.37
N TYR A 9 9.43 16.66 -2.78
CA TYR A 9 8.15 16.81 -3.43
C TYR A 9 8.29 17.48 -4.80
N GLU A 10 7.86 16.77 -5.82
CA GLU A 10 7.65 17.27 -7.17
C GLU A 10 6.26 16.84 -7.63
N LEU A 11 5.50 17.79 -8.18
CA LEU A 11 4.06 17.62 -8.44
C LEU A 11 3.79 16.45 -9.39
N SER A 12 4.53 16.36 -10.50
CA SER A 12 4.29 15.41 -11.59
C SER A 12 4.60 13.99 -11.13
N SER A 13 5.76 13.80 -10.51
CA SER A 13 6.24 12.53 -9.96
C SER A 13 5.32 12.03 -8.85
N ASN A 14 4.93 12.92 -7.93
CA ASN A 14 4.01 12.57 -6.86
C ASN A 14 2.63 12.22 -7.43
N ASN A 15 2.06 13.04 -8.32
CA ASN A 15 0.74 12.79 -8.92
C ASN A 15 0.73 11.46 -9.70
N GLY A 16 1.73 11.22 -10.54
CA GLY A 16 1.86 9.98 -11.32
C GLY A 16 1.97 8.75 -10.44
N ASN A 17 2.79 8.77 -9.38
CA ASN A 17 2.94 7.65 -8.46
C ASN A 17 1.67 7.36 -7.66
N TRP A 18 0.94 8.40 -7.23
CA TRP A 18 -0.35 8.23 -6.56
C TRP A 18 -1.40 7.63 -7.51
N GLN A 19 -1.45 8.11 -8.76
CA GLN A 19 -2.33 7.57 -9.79
C GLN A 19 -1.99 6.09 -10.06
N TRP A 20 -0.70 5.79 -10.27
CA TRP A 20 -0.20 4.43 -10.48
C TRP A 20 -0.60 3.47 -9.36
N ALA A 21 -0.43 3.86 -8.09
CA ALA A 21 -0.79 3.05 -6.93
C ALA A 21 -2.31 2.85 -6.77
N ALA A 22 -3.09 3.85 -7.18
CA ALA A 22 -4.56 3.80 -7.16
C ALA A 22 -5.15 3.07 -8.38
N SER A 23 -4.32 2.57 -9.30
CA SER A 23 -4.75 1.96 -10.56
C SER A 23 -5.55 2.91 -11.46
N THR A 24 -5.19 4.19 -11.41
CA THR A 24 -5.78 5.27 -12.21
C THR A 24 -4.68 5.96 -13.01
N GLY A 25 -5.01 6.57 -14.15
CA GLY A 25 -4.01 7.28 -14.96
C GLY A 25 -3.22 6.43 -15.93
N CYS A 26 -2.15 7.01 -16.46
CA CYS A 26 -1.29 6.38 -17.48
C CYS A 26 -0.41 5.28 -16.86
N ASP A 27 -0.32 4.12 -17.52
CA ASP A 27 0.53 2.98 -17.13
C ASP A 27 0.40 2.52 -15.67
N ALA A 28 -0.78 2.73 -15.08
CA ALA A 28 -1.05 2.35 -13.71
C ALA A 28 -1.07 0.82 -13.54
N VAL A 29 -0.77 0.34 -12.33
CA VAL A 29 -0.91 -1.10 -12.07
C VAL A 29 -2.36 -1.53 -12.20
N PRO A 30 -2.65 -2.78 -12.62
CA PRO A 30 -4.02 -3.26 -12.66
C PRO A 30 -4.70 -3.19 -11.28
N TYR A 31 -5.97 -2.77 -11.21
CA TYR A 31 -6.71 -2.60 -9.94
C TYR A 31 -6.79 -3.84 -9.04
N PHE A 32 -6.66 -5.04 -9.62
CA PHE A 32 -6.63 -6.28 -8.86
C PHE A 32 -5.26 -6.57 -8.22
N ARG A 33 -4.24 -5.78 -8.54
CA ARG A 33 -2.91 -5.83 -7.92
C ARG A 33 -2.92 -5.08 -6.59
N ILE A 34 -3.42 -5.75 -5.57
CA ILE A 34 -3.42 -5.26 -4.19
C ILE A 34 -2.21 -5.86 -3.46
N PHE A 35 -1.24 -5.03 -3.08
CA PHE A 35 -0.03 -5.46 -2.38
C PHE A 35 -0.35 -5.94 -0.96
N ASN A 36 0.22 -7.09 -0.58
CA ASN A 36 0.13 -7.61 0.79
C ASN A 36 1.37 -7.12 1.57
N PRO A 37 1.21 -6.31 2.63
CA PRO A 37 2.34 -5.78 3.40
C PRO A 37 3.28 -6.87 3.94
N ASN A 38 2.75 -8.03 4.35
CA ASN A 38 3.56 -9.11 4.91
C ASN A 38 4.46 -9.73 3.83
N THR A 39 3.94 -9.97 2.63
CA THR A 39 4.76 -10.55 1.55
C THR A 39 5.75 -9.54 0.99
N GLN A 40 5.45 -8.24 1.04
CA GLN A 40 6.43 -7.19 0.73
C GLN A 40 7.55 -7.17 1.77
N LEU A 41 7.22 -7.28 3.06
CA LEU A 41 8.20 -7.34 4.13
C LEU A 41 9.12 -8.55 3.97
N GLU A 42 8.56 -9.75 3.80
CA GLU A 42 9.33 -10.99 3.58
C GLU A 42 10.28 -10.91 2.38
N LYS A 43 9.84 -10.21 1.32
CA LYS A 43 10.61 -10.08 0.07
C LYS A 43 11.72 -9.03 0.16
N PHE A 44 11.46 -7.88 0.77
CA PHE A 44 12.33 -6.71 0.68
C PHE A 44 13.06 -6.36 1.98
N ASP A 45 12.60 -6.87 3.12
CA ASP A 45 13.21 -6.64 4.44
C ASP A 45 13.08 -7.88 5.33
N LYS A 46 13.60 -9.02 4.83
CA LYS A 46 13.47 -10.34 5.47
C LYS A 46 13.98 -10.38 6.92
N ASN A 47 14.99 -9.58 7.24
CA ASN A 47 15.60 -9.51 8.57
C ASN A 47 14.98 -8.41 9.48
N ALA A 48 14.00 -7.68 8.93
CA ALA A 48 13.37 -6.52 9.57
C ALA A 48 14.37 -5.41 9.93
N ASP A 49 15.44 -5.23 9.14
CA ASP A 49 16.50 -4.26 9.41
C ASP A 49 15.96 -2.83 9.18
N TYR A 50 15.19 -2.62 8.11
CA TYR A 50 14.55 -1.33 7.84
C TYR A 50 13.44 -1.06 8.86
N VAL A 51 12.63 -2.07 9.21
CA VAL A 51 11.62 -1.94 10.27
C VAL A 51 12.25 -1.53 11.59
N LYS A 52 13.30 -2.22 12.06
CA LYS A 52 13.98 -1.90 13.34
C LYS A 52 14.66 -0.54 13.32
N LYS A 53 15.11 -0.07 12.15
CA LYS A 53 15.66 1.29 12.01
C LYS A 53 14.63 2.37 12.35
N TRP A 54 13.36 2.19 11.98
CA TRP A 54 12.30 3.20 12.17
C TRP A 54 11.36 2.91 13.33
N ILE A 55 11.34 1.66 13.80
CA ILE A 55 10.60 1.21 14.98
C ILE A 55 11.61 0.41 15.84
N PRO A 56 12.46 1.08 16.64
CA PRO A 56 13.55 0.44 17.38
C PRO A 56 13.09 -0.72 18.27
N ASP A 57 11.93 -0.56 18.90
CA ASP A 57 11.34 -1.57 19.80
C ASP A 57 10.35 -2.49 19.08
N PHE A 58 10.51 -2.69 17.76
CA PHE A 58 9.61 -3.55 17.01
C PHE A 58 9.70 -4.99 17.51
N ASN A 59 8.62 -5.43 18.15
CA ASN A 59 8.41 -6.82 18.49
C ASN A 59 7.07 -7.29 17.90
N PRO A 60 7.07 -8.25 16.95
CA PRO A 60 5.84 -8.70 16.30
C PRO A 60 4.82 -9.31 17.28
N THR A 61 5.23 -9.74 18.49
CA THR A 61 4.31 -10.30 19.49
C THR A 61 3.70 -9.26 20.43
N ASN A 62 4.27 -8.06 20.51
CA ASN A 62 3.86 -7.00 21.45
C ASN A 62 3.57 -5.65 20.79
N TYR A 63 3.48 -5.62 19.46
CA TYR A 63 3.13 -4.41 18.71
C TYR A 63 1.62 -4.30 18.48
N PHE A 64 1.18 -3.14 17.98
CA PHE A 64 -0.23 -2.92 17.63
C PHE A 64 -0.76 -4.00 16.70
N GLN A 65 -1.93 -4.52 17.04
CA GLN A 65 -2.64 -5.46 16.18
C GLN A 65 -3.02 -4.77 14.86
N PRO A 66 -3.04 -5.51 13.73
CA PRO A 66 -3.45 -4.94 12.45
C PRO A 66 -4.84 -4.30 12.56
N ILE A 67 -4.94 -3.02 12.18
CA ILE A 67 -6.21 -2.25 12.21
C ILE A 67 -7.27 -2.91 11.30
N ILE A 68 -6.82 -3.60 10.23
CA ILE A 68 -7.68 -4.37 9.34
C ILE A 68 -6.96 -5.65 8.89
N LYS A 69 -7.70 -6.75 8.76
CA LYS A 69 -7.19 -7.98 8.14
C LYS A 69 -7.03 -7.77 6.63
N HIS A 70 -5.84 -8.01 6.10
CA HIS A 70 -5.53 -7.76 4.69
C HIS A 70 -6.49 -8.48 3.73
N GLU A 71 -6.85 -9.74 4.02
CA GLU A 71 -7.79 -10.52 3.21
C GLU A 71 -9.16 -9.83 3.11
N GLN A 72 -9.69 -9.32 4.22
CA GLN A 72 -10.96 -8.59 4.27
C GLN A 72 -10.87 -7.29 3.46
N ALA A 73 -9.78 -6.53 3.64
CA ALA A 73 -9.55 -5.29 2.90
C ALA A 73 -9.48 -5.56 1.39
N ARG A 74 -8.71 -6.58 0.99
CA ARG A 74 -8.54 -7.01 -0.40
C ARG A 74 -9.88 -7.40 -1.03
N LYS A 75 -10.65 -8.26 -0.35
CA LYS A 75 -11.99 -8.69 -0.81
C LYS A 75 -12.90 -7.50 -1.00
N ARG A 76 -12.98 -6.60 -0.01
CA ARG A 76 -13.80 -5.38 -0.09
C ARG A 76 -13.42 -4.53 -1.30
N THR A 77 -12.14 -4.27 -1.52
CA THR A 77 -11.66 -3.48 -2.66
C THR A 77 -12.07 -4.11 -3.99
N LEU A 78 -11.84 -5.41 -4.17
CA LEU A 78 -12.19 -6.10 -5.42
C LEU A 78 -13.70 -6.10 -5.70
N GLU A 79 -14.52 -6.29 -4.67
CA GLU A 79 -15.98 -6.24 -4.83
C GLU A 79 -16.48 -4.84 -5.19
N VAL A 80 -15.91 -3.78 -4.62
CA VAL A 80 -16.24 -2.40 -5.00
C VAL A 80 -15.86 -2.13 -6.46
N TYR A 81 -14.64 -2.52 -6.88
CA TYR A 81 -14.21 -2.37 -8.26
C TYR A 81 -15.09 -3.15 -9.24
N LYS A 82 -15.50 -4.38 -8.90
CA LYS A 82 -16.43 -5.17 -9.73
C LYS A 82 -17.77 -4.48 -9.89
N LYS A 83 -18.36 -3.99 -8.78
CA LYS A 83 -19.65 -3.29 -8.80
C LYS A 83 -19.64 -2.06 -9.69
N LEU A 84 -18.55 -1.27 -9.66
CA LEU A 84 -18.41 -0.06 -10.47
C LEU A 84 -18.13 -0.35 -11.95
N ARG A 85 -17.71 -1.57 -12.28
CA ARG A 85 -17.30 -1.96 -13.65
C ARG A 85 -18.37 -2.75 -14.41
N LEU A 86 -19.36 -3.31 -13.72
CA LEU A 86 -20.51 -3.90 -14.39
C LEU A 86 -21.39 -2.77 -14.93
N PRO A 87 -21.73 -2.77 -16.24
CA PRO A 87 -22.75 -1.84 -16.73
C PRO A 87 -24.07 -2.13 -15.99
N ASN A 88 -24.81 -1.07 -15.66
CA ASN A 88 -26.19 -1.17 -15.18
C ASN A 88 -27.04 -2.00 -16.15
#